data_AF-A0A972GIH7-F1
#
_entry.id   AF-A0A972GIH7-F1
#
_cell.length_a   1.000
_cell.length_b   1.000
_cell.length_c   1.000
_cell.angle_alpha   90.00
_cell.angle_beta   90.00
_cell.angle_gamma   90.00
#
_symmetry.space_group_name_H-M   'P 1'
#
loop_
_entity.id
_entity.type
_entity.pdbx_description
1 polymer ?
#
loop_
_entity_poly.entity_id
_entity_poly.type
_entity_poly.pdbx_seq_one_letter_code
_entity_poly.pdbx_strand_id
1 'polypeptide(L)'
;MTITPGNESTPSVTTTSDEDSAHTTYRRPALLLAVAAGLCWACAIALMLSTSLAVPQDIFFPERVIFVVLVLLAGFLTFVPIQRHLQLSGLVFEGVAGTSLLLYTLAFVPSPTDWILSLPDTPVYMLFMVALFWSGSAIALPFIYILGQRLFQRRARRYDIRRARRQSHEVGILLAACAGLAGLRVLAFLSVVLIILILIVTEMLFLSFVEPDS
;
A
#
# COMPACT_ATOMS: atom_id res chain seq x y z
N MET A 1 80.74 6.36 5.90
CA MET A 1 79.76 7.41 5.56
C MET A 1 79.56 7.30 4.06
N THR A 2 78.51 6.59 3.65
CA THR A 2 78.26 6.23 2.25
C THR A 2 76.77 6.39 2.01
N ILE A 3 76.41 7.33 1.14
CA ILE A 3 75.04 7.68 0.77
C ILE A 3 74.73 6.91 -0.52
N THR A 4 73.65 6.14 -0.54
CA THR A 4 73.01 5.59 -1.74
C THR A 4 71.58 6.12 -1.83
N PRO A 5 71.17 6.76 -2.94
CA PRO A 5 69.80 7.19 -3.14
C PRO A 5 68.98 6.15 -3.92
N GLY A 6 67.65 6.22 -3.76
CA GLY A 6 66.69 5.80 -4.77
C GLY A 6 65.95 4.49 -4.50
N ASN A 7 64.68 4.61 -4.09
CA ASN A 7 63.59 3.97 -4.84
C ASN A 7 62.26 4.68 -4.51
N GLU A 8 61.73 5.42 -5.48
CA GLU A 8 60.37 5.95 -5.44
C GLU A 8 59.39 4.80 -5.68
N SER A 9 58.67 4.39 -4.62
CA SER A 9 57.51 3.52 -4.74
C SER A 9 56.31 4.35 -5.16
N THR A 10 55.95 4.30 -6.44
CA THR A 10 54.66 4.74 -6.97
C THR A 10 53.53 3.89 -6.37
N PRO A 11 52.52 4.48 -5.71
CA PRO A 11 51.32 3.72 -5.36
C PRO A 11 50.49 3.48 -6.62
N SER A 12 50.30 2.19 -6.92
CA SER A 12 49.48 1.69 -8.02
C SER A 12 48.01 2.05 -7.80
N VAL A 13 47.47 2.87 -8.69
CA VAL A 13 46.04 3.12 -8.83
C VAL A 13 45.40 1.88 -9.44
N THR A 14 44.67 1.07 -8.66
CA THR A 14 43.58 0.23 -9.18
C THR A 14 42.73 -0.31 -8.03
N THR A 15 41.49 0.17 -7.87
CA THR A 15 40.34 -0.52 -7.22
C THR A 15 39.15 0.44 -7.11
N THR A 16 38.55 0.82 -8.23
CA THR A 16 37.27 1.58 -8.24
C THR A 16 36.27 1.07 -9.30
N SER A 17 36.54 -0.05 -9.96
CA SER A 17 35.67 -0.59 -11.02
C SER A 17 34.70 -1.70 -10.57
N ASP A 18 34.85 -2.24 -9.36
CA ASP A 18 34.03 -3.37 -8.89
C ASP A 18 32.78 -2.98 -8.06
N GLU A 19 32.73 -1.77 -7.49
CA GLU A 19 31.54 -1.32 -6.75
C GLU A 19 30.39 -0.88 -7.68
N ASP A 20 30.69 -0.36 -8.88
CA ASP A 20 29.66 0.19 -9.78
C ASP A 20 28.90 -0.91 -10.56
N SER A 21 29.53 -2.06 -10.78
CA SER A 21 28.92 -3.22 -11.45
C SER A 21 27.95 -3.99 -10.53
N ALA A 22 28.16 -3.96 -9.21
CA ALA A 22 27.27 -4.59 -8.23
C ALA A 22 25.93 -3.85 -8.09
N HIS A 23 25.93 -2.51 -8.17
CA HIS A 23 24.71 -1.71 -8.04
C HIS A 23 23.76 -1.81 -9.25
N THR A 24 24.27 -2.11 -10.45
CA THR A 24 23.45 -2.18 -11.67
C THR A 24 22.67 -3.50 -11.81
N THR A 25 23.24 -4.61 -11.36
CA THR A 25 22.62 -5.94 -11.48
C THR A 25 21.34 -6.08 -10.64
N TYR A 26 21.28 -5.47 -9.44
CA TYR A 26 20.12 -5.59 -8.55
C TYR A 26 18.91 -4.75 -8.98
N ARG A 27 19.13 -3.67 -9.76
CA ARG A 27 18.06 -2.76 -10.19
C ARG A 27 17.21 -3.32 -11.33
N ARG A 28 17.81 -4.09 -12.24
CA ARG A 28 17.11 -4.67 -13.42
C ARG A 28 15.92 -5.56 -13.06
N PRO A 29 16.02 -6.55 -12.16
CA PRO A 29 14.88 -7.40 -11.83
C PRO A 29 13.76 -6.62 -11.13
N ALA A 30 14.10 -5.65 -10.26
CA ALA A 30 13.09 -4.82 -9.60
C ALA A 30 12.31 -3.95 -10.59
N LEU A 31 12.99 -3.40 -11.59
CA LEU A 31 12.36 -2.57 -12.63
C LEU A 31 11.45 -3.42 -13.53
N LEU A 32 11.88 -4.62 -13.91
CA LEU A 32 11.05 -5.56 -14.67
C LEU A 32 9.80 -5.98 -13.88
N LEU A 33 9.95 -6.25 -12.57
CA LEU A 33 8.80 -6.55 -11.70
C LEU A 33 7.84 -5.36 -11.60
N ALA A 34 8.35 -4.14 -11.48
CA ALA A 34 7.52 -2.95 -11.45
C ALA A 34 6.75 -2.73 -12.77
N VAL A 35 7.40 -2.95 -13.92
CA VAL A 35 6.75 -2.88 -15.23
C VAL A 35 5.70 -3.98 -15.38
N ALA A 36 6.01 -5.21 -14.98
CA ALA A 36 5.05 -6.32 -15.01
C ALA A 36 3.84 -6.05 -14.10
N ALA A 37 4.07 -5.53 -12.89
CA ALA A 37 3.00 -5.12 -11.96
C ALA A 37 2.12 -4.04 -12.59
N GLY A 38 2.74 -2.99 -13.15
CA GLY A 38 2.04 -1.90 -13.83
C GLY A 38 1.22 -2.38 -15.02
N LEU A 39 1.75 -3.32 -15.81
CA LEU A 39 1.04 -3.91 -16.95
C LEU A 39 -0.15 -4.77 -16.49
N CYS A 40 0.01 -5.53 -15.40
CA CYS A 40 -1.10 -6.30 -14.82
C CYS A 40 -2.21 -5.40 -14.28
N TRP A 41 -1.85 -4.31 -13.58
CA TRP A 41 -2.80 -3.30 -13.14
C TRP A 41 -3.52 -2.62 -14.31
N ALA A 42 -2.77 -2.23 -15.34
CA ALA A 42 -3.34 -1.60 -16.53
C ALA A 42 -4.32 -2.54 -17.26
N CYS A 43 -3.95 -3.81 -17.43
CA CYS A 43 -4.84 -4.81 -18.03
C CYS A 43 -6.08 -5.08 -17.17
N ALA A 44 -5.92 -5.21 -15.84
CA ALA A 44 -7.06 -5.41 -14.94
C ALA A 44 -8.04 -4.23 -14.98
N ILE A 45 -7.54 -2.99 -14.97
CA ILE A 45 -8.37 -1.78 -15.06
C ILE A 45 -9.02 -1.67 -16.45
N ALA A 46 -8.27 -1.94 -17.53
CA ALA A 46 -8.82 -1.93 -18.88
C ALA A 46 -9.95 -2.95 -19.05
N LEU A 47 -9.79 -4.14 -18.49
CA LEU A 47 -10.86 -5.14 -18.43
C LEU A 47 -12.04 -4.63 -17.59
N MET A 48 -11.81 -4.10 -16.39
CA MET A 48 -12.89 -3.57 -15.54
C MET A 48 -13.74 -2.49 -16.23
N LEU A 49 -13.10 -1.66 -17.06
CA LEU A 49 -13.78 -0.61 -17.83
C LEU A 49 -14.42 -1.12 -19.12
N SER A 50 -14.08 -2.34 -19.55
CA SER A 50 -14.69 -2.96 -20.72
C SER A 50 -16.10 -3.45 -20.40
N THR A 51 -17.00 -3.38 -21.39
CA THR A 51 -18.40 -3.77 -21.23
C THR A 51 -18.58 -5.28 -21.05
N SER A 52 -17.55 -6.08 -21.35
CA SER A 52 -17.63 -7.54 -21.32
C SER A 52 -17.85 -8.10 -19.91
N LEU A 53 -17.33 -7.43 -18.86
CA LEU A 53 -17.56 -7.82 -17.46
C LEU A 53 -18.92 -7.36 -16.91
N ALA A 54 -19.60 -6.41 -17.56
CA ALA A 54 -20.87 -5.85 -17.09
C ALA A 54 -22.06 -6.80 -17.32
N VAL A 55 -21.93 -7.77 -18.21
CA VAL A 55 -23.00 -8.73 -18.51
C VAL A 55 -23.06 -9.78 -17.37
N PRO A 56 -24.26 -10.07 -16.81
CA PRO A 56 -24.42 -11.16 -15.87
C PRO A 56 -24.02 -12.48 -16.54
N GLN A 57 -22.94 -13.07 -16.07
CA GLN A 57 -22.35 -14.30 -16.60
C GLN A 57 -21.94 -15.21 -15.44
N ASP A 58 -21.74 -16.49 -15.74
CA ASP A 58 -21.27 -17.46 -14.77
C ASP A 58 -19.93 -17.06 -14.13
N ILE A 59 -19.73 -17.49 -12.89
CA ILE A 59 -18.52 -17.19 -12.10
C ILE A 59 -17.25 -17.70 -12.81
N PHE A 60 -17.35 -18.80 -13.55
CA PHE A 60 -16.24 -19.43 -14.27
C PHE A 60 -16.04 -18.91 -15.71
N PHE A 61 -16.70 -17.82 -16.08
CA PHE A 61 -16.48 -17.23 -17.39
C PHE A 61 -15.01 -16.80 -17.55
N PRO A 62 -14.34 -17.12 -18.67
CA PRO A 62 -12.89 -16.93 -18.82
C PRO A 62 -12.43 -15.51 -18.47
N GLU A 63 -13.18 -14.49 -18.88
CA GLU A 63 -12.84 -13.09 -18.61
C GLU A 63 -12.85 -12.74 -17.11
N ARG A 64 -13.79 -13.30 -16.33
CA ARG A 64 -13.85 -13.09 -14.87
C ARG A 64 -12.68 -13.75 -14.18
N VAL A 65 -12.32 -14.96 -14.61
CA VAL A 65 -11.15 -15.69 -14.08
C VAL A 65 -9.87 -14.93 -14.43
N ILE A 66 -9.72 -14.49 -15.68
CA ILE A 66 -8.57 -13.68 -16.12
C ILE A 66 -8.47 -12.40 -15.29
N PHE A 67 -9.58 -11.70 -15.07
CA PHE A 67 -9.61 -10.49 -14.23
C PHE A 67 -9.15 -10.79 -12.80
N VAL A 68 -9.72 -11.80 -12.14
CA VAL A 68 -9.33 -12.16 -10.76
C VAL A 68 -7.86 -12.57 -10.68
N VAL A 69 -7.37 -13.37 -11.64
CA VAL A 69 -5.97 -13.77 -11.71
C VAL A 69 -5.05 -12.56 -11.90
N LEU A 70 -5.38 -11.64 -12.81
CA LEU A 70 -4.62 -10.43 -13.06
C LEU A 70 -4.55 -9.54 -11.81
N VAL A 71 -5.66 -9.36 -11.11
CA VAL A 71 -5.74 -8.57 -9.87
C VAL A 71 -4.90 -9.19 -8.76
N LEU A 72 -5.00 -10.50 -8.55
CA LEU A 72 -4.18 -11.22 -7.57
C LEU A 72 -2.70 -11.09 -7.91
N LEU A 73 -2.34 -11.32 -9.18
CA LEU A 73 -0.96 -11.24 -9.65
C LEU A 73 -0.42 -9.81 -9.49
N ALA A 74 -1.19 -8.79 -9.87
CA ALA A 74 -0.85 -7.40 -9.66
C ALA A 74 -0.62 -7.07 -8.18
N GLY A 75 -1.50 -7.55 -7.29
CA GLY A 75 -1.36 -7.42 -5.85
C GLY A 75 -0.07 -8.06 -5.34
N PHE A 76 0.21 -9.32 -5.71
CA PHE A 76 1.43 -10.01 -5.30
C PHE A 76 2.69 -9.32 -5.81
N LEU A 77 2.73 -8.93 -7.09
CA LEU A 77 3.89 -8.22 -7.64
C LEU A 77 4.08 -6.83 -7.02
N THR A 78 3.04 -6.21 -6.48
CA THR A 78 3.14 -4.91 -5.81
C THR A 78 3.58 -5.07 -4.35
N PHE A 79 2.86 -5.86 -3.56
CA PHE A 79 3.06 -5.91 -2.12
C PHE A 79 4.20 -6.83 -1.66
N VAL A 80 4.52 -7.90 -2.40
CA VAL A 80 5.64 -8.82 -2.04
C VAL A 80 6.99 -8.11 -2.03
N PRO A 81 7.40 -7.36 -3.07
CA PRO A 81 8.69 -6.66 -3.03
C PRO A 81 8.71 -5.59 -1.94
N ILE A 82 7.60 -4.88 -1.71
CA ILE A 82 7.49 -3.86 -0.66
C ILE A 82 7.64 -4.50 0.73
N GLN A 83 6.94 -5.61 1.00
CA GLN A 83 7.05 -6.34 2.26
C GLN A 83 8.49 -6.83 2.49
N ARG A 84 9.16 -7.35 1.45
CA ARG A 84 10.56 -7.79 1.55
C ARG A 84 11.52 -6.63 1.82
N HIS A 85 11.30 -5.48 1.19
CA HIS A 85 12.17 -4.33 1.32
C HIS A 85 12.03 -3.62 2.68
N LEU A 86 10.79 -3.51 3.18
CA LEU A 86 10.49 -2.80 4.43
C LEU A 86 10.35 -3.74 5.65
N GLN A 87 10.48 -5.06 5.45
CA GLN A 87 10.32 -6.09 6.50
C GLN A 87 8.97 -6.01 7.25
N LEU A 88 7.92 -5.56 6.56
CA LEU A 88 6.58 -5.39 7.11
C LEU A 88 5.79 -6.69 7.00
N SER A 89 5.87 -7.54 8.02
CA SER A 89 5.13 -8.81 8.07
C SER A 89 3.60 -8.58 7.99
N GLY A 90 2.93 -9.34 7.13
CA GLY A 90 1.47 -9.30 6.95
C GLY A 90 0.95 -8.28 5.93
N LEU A 91 1.80 -7.39 5.40
CA LEU A 91 1.40 -6.39 4.39
C LEU A 91 0.87 -7.06 3.10
N VAL A 92 1.49 -8.16 2.67
CA VAL A 92 1.04 -8.89 1.46
C VAL A 92 -0.38 -9.41 1.63
N PHE A 93 -0.71 -9.99 2.77
CA PHE A 93 -2.06 -10.53 2.99
C PHE A 93 -3.10 -9.41 3.01
N GLU A 94 -2.86 -8.36 3.79
CA GLU A 94 -3.76 -7.21 3.92
C GLU A 94 -3.92 -6.47 2.59
N GLY A 95 -2.82 -6.24 1.88
CA GLY A 95 -2.79 -5.57 0.58
C GLY A 95 -3.46 -6.38 -0.51
N VAL A 96 -3.06 -7.63 -0.73
CA VAL A 96 -3.63 -8.48 -1.78
C VAL A 96 -5.11 -8.75 -1.50
N ALA A 97 -5.48 -9.11 -0.27
CA ALA A 97 -6.87 -9.37 0.06
C ALA A 97 -7.71 -8.09 -0.05
N GLY A 98 -7.22 -6.97 0.47
CA GLY A 98 -7.91 -5.67 0.41
C GLY A 98 -8.11 -5.17 -1.02
N THR A 99 -7.05 -5.12 -1.83
CA THR A 99 -7.17 -4.64 -3.22
C THR A 99 -7.99 -5.59 -4.08
N SER A 100 -7.86 -6.90 -3.87
CA SER A 100 -8.65 -7.88 -4.62
C SER A 100 -10.12 -7.80 -4.24
N LEU A 101 -10.44 -7.68 -2.96
CA LEU A 101 -11.81 -7.51 -2.48
C LEU A 101 -12.42 -6.22 -3.02
N LEU A 102 -11.66 -5.12 -3.04
CA LEU A 102 -12.12 -3.82 -3.54
C LEU A 102 -12.45 -3.89 -5.03
N LEU A 103 -11.53 -4.40 -5.84
CA LEU A 103 -11.75 -4.51 -7.29
C LEU A 103 -12.81 -5.55 -7.64
N TYR A 104 -12.90 -6.64 -6.90
CA TYR A 104 -13.99 -7.60 -7.05
C TYR A 104 -15.34 -6.94 -6.77
N THR A 105 -15.42 -6.15 -5.69
CA THR A 105 -16.64 -5.41 -5.34
C THR A 105 -16.99 -4.41 -6.45
N LEU A 106 -16.02 -3.64 -6.94
CA LEU A 106 -16.25 -2.67 -8.01
C LEU A 106 -16.62 -3.30 -9.36
N ALA A 107 -16.09 -4.49 -9.67
CA ALA A 107 -16.30 -5.13 -10.96
C ALA A 107 -17.59 -5.97 -11.03
N PHE A 108 -18.00 -6.60 -9.93
CA PHE A 108 -19.06 -7.61 -9.95
C PHE A 108 -20.27 -7.30 -9.08
N VAL A 109 -20.12 -6.45 -8.06
CA VAL A 109 -21.23 -6.14 -7.17
C VAL A 109 -22.01 -4.97 -7.78
N PRO A 110 -23.33 -5.11 -7.98
CA PRO A 110 -24.12 -4.04 -8.59
C PRO A 110 -24.04 -2.79 -7.72
N SER A 111 -23.93 -1.63 -8.38
CA SER A 111 -23.91 -0.35 -7.67
C SER A 111 -25.23 -0.18 -6.90
N PRO A 112 -25.19 0.08 -5.59
CA PRO A 112 -26.40 0.31 -4.82
C PRO A 112 -27.12 1.56 -5.35
N THR A 113 -28.43 1.46 -5.55
CA THR A 113 -29.25 2.54 -6.09
C THR A 113 -29.96 3.32 -5.00
N ASP A 114 -30.23 2.66 -3.86
CA ASP A 114 -30.91 3.26 -2.72
C ASP A 114 -29.93 3.75 -1.65
N TRP A 115 -30.49 4.28 -0.56
CA TRP A 115 -29.74 4.84 0.56
C TRP A 115 -29.10 3.70 1.36
N ILE A 116 -27.98 3.99 2.03
CA ILE A 116 -27.23 2.97 2.82
C ILE A 116 -28.05 2.22 3.88
N LEU A 117 -29.19 2.75 4.33
CA LEU A 117 -30.06 2.12 5.32
C LEU A 117 -31.18 1.27 4.69
N SER A 118 -31.25 1.17 3.36
CA SER A 118 -32.14 0.20 2.71
C SER A 118 -31.58 -1.20 2.98
N LEU A 119 -32.37 -2.03 3.67
CA LEU A 119 -31.97 -3.40 4.04
C LEU A 119 -31.31 -4.21 2.89
N PRO A 120 -31.78 -4.17 1.62
CA PRO A 120 -31.13 -4.94 0.55
C PRO A 120 -29.73 -4.42 0.16
N ASP A 121 -29.46 -3.11 0.28
CA ASP A 121 -28.19 -2.51 -0.18
C ASP A 121 -27.16 -2.35 0.94
N THR A 122 -27.60 -2.39 2.21
CA THR A 122 -26.71 -2.34 3.40
C THR A 122 -25.49 -3.28 3.32
N PRO A 123 -25.58 -4.57 2.94
CA PRO A 123 -24.42 -5.45 2.91
C PRO A 123 -23.41 -5.06 1.82
N VAL A 124 -23.86 -4.49 0.70
CA VAL A 124 -22.99 -4.02 -0.39
C VAL A 124 -22.14 -2.86 0.09
N TYR A 125 -22.75 -1.89 0.79
CA TYR A 125 -22.01 -0.78 1.39
C TYR A 125 -21.02 -1.24 2.46
N MET A 126 -21.41 -2.20 3.32
CA MET A 126 -20.50 -2.75 4.32
C MET A 126 -19.32 -3.48 3.68
N LEU A 127 -19.58 -4.30 2.67
CA LEU A 127 -18.54 -5.00 1.91
C LEU A 127 -17.55 -4.01 1.28
N PHE A 128 -18.08 -2.96 0.64
CA PHE A 128 -17.28 -1.90 0.05
C PHE A 128 -16.44 -1.14 1.08
N MET A 129 -17.00 -0.80 2.25
CA MET A 129 -16.26 -0.15 3.34
C MET A 129 -15.15 -1.02 3.90
N VAL A 130 -15.40 -2.32 4.10
CA VAL A 130 -14.37 -3.27 4.57
C VAL A 130 -13.25 -3.38 3.54
N ALA A 131 -13.60 -3.45 2.26
CA ALA A 131 -12.64 -3.49 1.17
C ALA A 131 -11.78 -2.22 1.10
N LEU A 132 -12.41 -1.05 1.22
CA LEU A 132 -11.71 0.24 1.30
C LEU A 132 -10.82 0.35 2.53
N PHE A 133 -11.29 -0.12 3.69
CA PHE A 133 -10.52 -0.11 4.93
C PHE A 133 -9.24 -0.94 4.79
N TRP A 134 -9.33 -2.20 4.35
CA TRP A 134 -8.16 -3.07 4.16
C TRP A 134 -7.23 -2.57 3.07
N SER A 135 -7.77 -2.22 1.90
CA SER A 135 -6.96 -1.71 0.79
C SER A 135 -6.27 -0.40 1.15
N GLY A 136 -6.99 0.52 1.79
CA GLY A 136 -6.48 1.83 2.21
C GLY A 136 -5.39 1.73 3.27
N SER A 137 -5.61 0.90 4.29
CA SER A 137 -4.60 0.64 5.33
C SER A 137 -3.33 0.04 4.73
N ALA A 138 -3.46 -0.98 3.88
CA ALA A 138 -2.31 -1.64 3.27
C ALA A 138 -1.49 -0.69 2.37
N ILE A 139 -2.17 0.16 1.58
CA ILE A 139 -1.49 1.15 0.74
C ILE A 139 -0.80 2.20 1.63
N ALA A 140 -1.45 2.69 2.68
CA ALA A 140 -0.92 3.75 3.54
C ALA A 140 0.30 3.30 4.37
N LEU A 141 0.35 2.04 4.80
CA LEU A 141 1.39 1.50 5.68
C LEU A 141 2.83 1.79 5.21
N PRO A 142 3.26 1.43 3.98
CA PRO A 142 4.60 1.72 3.51
C PRO A 142 4.91 3.22 3.46
N PHE A 143 3.95 4.07 3.08
CA PHE A 143 4.16 5.53 3.05
C PHE A 143 4.37 6.10 4.45
N ILE A 144 3.51 5.72 5.40
CA ILE A 144 3.62 6.15 6.79
C ILE A 144 4.92 5.67 7.41
N TYR A 145 5.30 4.42 7.16
CA TYR A 145 6.55 3.86 7.66
C TYR A 145 7.78 4.63 7.14
N ILE A 146 7.86 4.86 5.82
CA ILE A 146 8.97 5.60 5.21
C ILE A 146 8.99 7.05 5.70
N LEU A 147 7.83 7.71 5.78
CA LEU A 147 7.72 9.09 6.23
C LEU A 147 8.11 9.24 7.70
N GLY A 148 7.63 8.34 8.55
CA GLY A 148 8.01 8.24 9.96
C GLY A 148 9.51 8.01 10.11
N GLN A 149 10.08 7.08 9.34
CA GLN A 149 11.51 6.85 9.34
C GLN A 149 12.28 8.14 8.98
N ARG A 150 11.90 8.84 7.90
CA ARG A 150 12.56 10.10 7.46
C ARG A 150 12.47 11.23 8.49
N LEU A 151 11.31 11.44 9.09
CA LEU A 151 11.08 12.49 10.08
C LEU A 151 11.80 12.23 11.39
N PHE A 152 11.87 10.97 11.82
CA PHE A 152 12.44 10.58 13.11
C PHE A 152 13.90 10.10 13.06
N GLN A 153 14.58 10.10 11.90
CA GLN A 153 16.02 9.77 11.81
C GLN A 153 16.89 10.64 12.74
N ARG A 154 16.41 11.82 13.13
CA ARG A 154 17.13 12.76 14.02
C ARG A 154 16.95 12.47 15.51
N ARG A 155 16.04 11.58 15.92
CA ARG A 155 15.87 11.17 17.32
C ARG A 155 16.36 9.73 17.46
N ALA A 156 17.20 9.45 18.44
CA ALA A 156 17.85 8.16 18.70
C ALA A 156 16.90 6.96 18.95
N ARG A 157 15.58 7.13 18.82
CA ARG A 157 14.58 6.05 18.90
C ARG A 157 14.19 5.59 17.50
N ARG A 158 14.46 4.33 17.18
CA ARG A 158 13.91 3.64 16.01
C ARG A 158 12.38 3.82 16.00
N TYR A 159 11.83 4.26 14.87
CA TYR A 159 10.38 4.36 14.69
C TYR A 159 9.76 2.96 14.75
N ASP A 160 8.72 2.80 15.56
CA ASP A 160 8.10 1.50 15.85
C ASP A 160 7.10 1.10 14.76
N ILE A 161 7.22 -0.13 14.25
CA ILE A 161 6.33 -0.74 13.25
C ILE A 161 4.89 -0.80 13.78
N ARG A 162 4.71 -1.02 15.09
CA ARG A 162 3.37 -1.07 15.71
C ARG A 162 2.63 0.24 15.55
N ARG A 163 3.34 1.36 15.70
CA ARG A 163 2.79 2.70 15.51
C ARG A 163 2.43 2.96 14.05
N ALA A 164 3.30 2.56 13.11
CA ALA A 164 3.03 2.68 11.68
C ALA A 164 1.74 1.94 11.28
N ARG A 165 1.54 0.74 11.83
CA ARG A 165 0.34 -0.07 11.58
C ARG A 165 -0.91 0.59 12.16
N ARG A 166 -0.87 1.12 13.38
CA ARG A 166 -2.00 1.86 13.95
C ARG A 166 -2.41 3.05 13.06
N GLN A 167 -1.43 3.86 12.67
CA GLN A 167 -1.66 5.02 11.81
C GLN A 167 -2.18 4.63 10.41
N SER A 168 -1.77 3.48 9.86
CA SER A 168 -2.34 2.98 8.60
C SER A 168 -3.81 2.59 8.74
N HIS A 169 -4.18 2.00 9.88
CA HIS A 169 -5.57 1.66 10.16
C HIS A 169 -6.43 2.91 10.32
N GLU A 170 -5.90 4.00 10.90
CA GLU A 170 -6.59 5.30 10.93
C GLU A 170 -6.90 5.83 9.53
N VAL A 171 -5.96 5.69 8.57
CA VAL A 171 -6.21 6.05 7.17
C VAL A 171 -7.30 5.17 6.56
N GLY A 172 -7.27 3.86 6.83
CA GLY A 172 -8.34 2.96 6.40
C GLY A 172 -9.70 3.37 6.98
N ILE A 173 -9.77 3.70 8.28
CA ILE A 173 -10.99 4.12 8.98
C ILE A 173 -11.51 5.42 8.37
N LEU A 174 -10.62 6.38 8.08
CA LEU A 174 -10.98 7.63 7.42
C LEU A 174 -11.66 7.35 6.06
N LEU A 175 -11.08 6.47 5.25
CA LEU A 175 -11.65 6.12 3.94
C LEU A 175 -13.01 5.43 4.06
N ALA A 176 -13.15 4.46 4.98
CA ALA A 176 -14.41 3.78 5.24
C ALA A 176 -15.49 4.74 5.78
N ALA A 177 -15.12 5.64 6.70
CA ALA A 177 -16.04 6.65 7.24
C ALA A 177 -16.48 7.65 6.16
N CYS A 178 -15.57 8.09 5.30
CA CYS A 178 -15.91 8.91 4.13
C CYS A 178 -16.89 8.17 3.20
N ALA A 179 -16.67 6.88 2.93
CA ALA A 179 -17.59 6.07 2.14
C ALA A 179 -18.96 5.93 2.82
N GLY A 180 -19.02 5.81 4.15
CA GLY A 180 -20.27 5.80 4.91
C GLY A 180 -21.03 7.12 4.85
N LEU A 181 -20.32 8.24 5.02
CA LEU A 181 -20.93 9.56 4.82
C LEU A 181 -21.40 9.76 3.38
N ALA A 182 -20.66 9.26 2.39
CA ALA A 182 -21.06 9.31 0.99
C ALA A 182 -22.33 8.50 0.74
N GLY A 183 -22.43 7.29 1.30
CA GLY A 183 -23.63 6.44 1.23
C GLY A 183 -24.84 7.05 1.95
N LEU A 184 -24.61 7.82 3.02
CA LEU A 184 -25.64 8.62 3.69
C LEU A 184 -26.00 9.92 2.95
N ARG A 185 -25.25 10.28 1.89
CA ARG A 185 -25.34 11.55 1.17
C ARG A 185 -25.10 12.79 2.06
N VAL A 186 -24.33 12.62 3.15
CA VAL A 186 -23.94 13.68 4.11
C VAL A 186 -22.45 14.02 3.98
N LEU A 187 -21.79 13.55 2.92
CA LEU A 187 -20.39 13.87 2.65
C LEU A 187 -20.24 15.34 2.26
N ALA A 188 -19.95 16.18 3.25
CA ALA A 188 -19.56 17.56 3.08
C ALA A 188 -18.09 17.73 3.47
N PHE A 189 -17.43 18.77 2.93
CA PHE A 189 -16.05 19.10 3.30
C PHE A 189 -15.89 19.24 4.82
N LEU A 190 -16.85 19.88 5.49
CA LEU A 190 -16.85 20.04 6.94
C LEU A 190 -16.89 18.68 7.67
N SER A 191 -17.67 17.71 7.19
CA SER A 191 -17.76 16.37 7.77
C SER A 191 -16.41 15.64 7.68
N VAL A 192 -15.71 15.76 6.55
CA VAL A 192 -14.38 15.17 6.36
C VAL A 192 -13.35 15.79 7.31
N VAL A 193 -13.34 17.12 7.41
CA VAL A 193 -12.46 17.84 8.35
C VAL A 193 -12.71 17.41 9.79
N LEU A 194 -13.98 17.23 10.18
CA LEU A 194 -14.35 16.78 11.52
C LEU A 194 -13.83 15.36 11.81
N ILE A 195 -13.98 14.42 10.88
CA ILE A 195 -13.44 13.06 11.05
C ILE A 195 -11.92 13.09 11.20
N ILE A 196 -11.23 13.87 10.36
CA ILE A 196 -9.77 14.03 10.45
C ILE A 196 -9.38 14.56 11.83
N LEU A 197 -10.10 15.58 12.34
CA LEU A 197 -9.85 16.12 13.67
C LEU A 197 -10.06 15.06 14.77
N ILE A 198 -11.13 14.28 14.69
CA ILE A 198 -11.41 13.19 15.65
C ILE A 198 -10.28 12.16 15.64
N LEU A 199 -9.78 11.77 14.47
CA LEU A 199 -8.67 10.82 14.35
C LEU A 199 -7.37 11.39 14.93
N ILE A 200 -7.07 12.66 14.65
CA ILE A 200 -5.90 13.35 15.23
C ILE A 200 -5.99 13.38 16.76
N VAL A 201 -7.15 13.75 17.31
CA VAL A 201 -7.35 13.77 18.78
C VAL A 201 -7.21 12.37 19.35
N THR A 202 -7.77 11.37 18.68
CA THR A 202 -7.66 9.96 19.09
C THR A 202 -6.20 9.52 19.14
N GLU A 203 -5.41 9.81 18.11
CA GLU A 203 -3.97 9.52 18.07
C GLU A 203 -3.22 10.27 19.18
N MET A 204 -3.57 11.54 19.46
CA MET A 204 -2.96 12.31 20.56
C MET A 204 -3.25 11.69 21.93
N LEU A 205 -4.48 11.24 22.16
CA LEU A 205 -4.85 10.54 23.39
C LEU A 205 -4.08 9.22 23.52
N PHE A 206 -3.97 8.43 22.45
CA PHE A 206 -3.16 7.22 22.48
C PHE A 206 -1.69 7.50 22.78
N LEU A 207 -1.14 8.62 22.31
CA LEU A 207 0.24 9.00 22.62
C LEU A 207 0.39 9.50 24.06
N SER A 208 -0.64 10.09 24.66
CA SER A 208 -0.59 10.54 26.05
C SER A 208 -0.73 9.40 27.06
N PHE A 209 -1.46 8.34 26.73
CA PHE A 209 -1.69 7.20 27.65
C PHE A 209 -0.61 6.12 27.60
N VAL A 210 0.29 6.15 26.62
CA VAL A 210 1.44 5.23 26.57
C VAL A 210 2.57 5.83 27.40
N GLU A 211 2.50 5.66 28.73
CA GLU A 211 3.63 5.85 29.62
C GLU A 211 4.78 4.90 29.20
N PRO A 212 6.05 5.33 29.22
CA PRO A 212 7.17 4.42 28.99
C PRO A 212 7.26 3.44 30.17
N ASP A 213 7.11 2.15 29.88
CA ASP A 213 7.41 1.07 30.83
C ASP A 213 8.81 1.29 31.42
N SER A 214 8.85 1.52 32.73
CA SER A 214 10.05 1.69 33.55
C SER A 214 10.81 0.37 33.72
#